data_AF-A0A8J7SVH3-F1
#
_entry.id   AF-A0A8J7SVH3-F1
#
_cell.length_a   1.000
_cell.length_b   1.000
_cell.length_c   1.000
_cell.angle_alpha   90.00
_cell.angle_beta   90.00
_cell.angle_gamma   90.00
#
_symmetry.space_group_name_H-M   'P 1'
#
loop_
_entity.id
_entity.type
_entity.pdbx_description
1 polymer ?
#
loop_
_entity_poly.entity_id
_entity_poly.type
_entity_poly.pdbx_seq_one_letter_code
_entity_poly.pdbx_strand_id
1 'polypeptide(L)'
;MSRFRMPPRIAPSPAAEEPGQQNAVARLRSSREAQSRLLAERRDAVKTEADVFDRPSSVATVGLADRAGMSGKREREVELARSGQKAEVDAAKGAKVKLVLLYRVPPTLQPDLAVIAGRDGVTMEYILGALAREARKTLRALSGEADIRGLTEAAASLRRSTEGVKLFGNPMTVYVRPEALQAMHRAAADPWCSLPRATVVGAYFTAIVARLIRARRVG
;
A
#
# COMPACT_ATOMS: atom_id res chain seq x y z
N MET A 1 22.68 2.60 -68.65
CA MET A 1 21.21 2.71 -68.43
C MET A 1 20.94 2.64 -66.94
N SER A 2 20.55 3.74 -66.30
CA SER A 2 20.15 3.75 -64.88
C SER A 2 18.75 4.32 -64.77
N ARG A 3 17.79 3.49 -64.34
CA ARG A 3 16.38 3.84 -64.14
C ARG A 3 16.08 3.83 -62.64
N PHE A 4 16.48 4.87 -61.93
CA PHE A 4 15.96 5.13 -60.59
C PHE A 4 15.17 6.43 -60.62
N ARG A 5 13.84 6.31 -60.61
CA ARG A 5 12.93 7.43 -60.35
C ARG A 5 12.70 7.53 -58.84
N MET A 6 13.09 8.65 -58.24
CA MET A 6 12.69 8.98 -56.87
C MET A 6 11.17 9.29 -56.83
N PRO A 7 10.40 8.70 -55.91
CA PRO A 7 9.00 9.08 -55.72
C PRO A 7 8.90 10.48 -55.08
N PRO A 8 7.82 11.24 -55.34
CA PRO A 8 7.63 12.57 -54.76
C PRO A 8 7.47 12.48 -53.24
N ARG A 9 8.06 13.44 -52.52
CA ARG A 9 7.93 13.57 -51.07
C ARG A 9 6.47 13.88 -50.72
N ILE A 10 5.78 12.91 -50.13
CA ILE A 10 4.47 13.12 -49.50
C ILE A 10 4.74 13.95 -48.25
N ALA A 11 4.31 15.21 -48.24
CA ALA A 11 4.26 15.97 -47.00
C ALA A 11 3.30 15.26 -46.02
N PRO A 12 3.63 15.13 -44.72
CA PRO A 12 2.68 14.58 -43.78
C PRO A 12 1.41 15.44 -43.81
N SER A 13 0.27 14.82 -44.10
CA SER A 13 -1.05 15.45 -43.94
C SER A 13 -1.14 16.10 -42.56
N PRO A 14 -1.78 17.27 -42.43
CA PRO A 14 -1.93 17.92 -41.13
C PRO A 14 -2.71 16.95 -40.23
N ALA A 15 -2.03 16.45 -39.19
CA ALA A 15 -2.63 15.54 -38.25
C ALA A 15 -3.88 16.19 -37.66
N ALA A 16 -5.04 15.58 -37.90
CA ALA A 16 -6.19 15.80 -37.06
C ALA A 16 -5.75 15.51 -35.62
N GLU A 17 -5.79 16.52 -34.76
CA GLU A 17 -5.37 16.44 -33.36
C GLU A 17 -5.96 15.17 -32.73
N GLU A 18 -5.09 14.26 -32.31
CA GLU A 18 -5.54 13.05 -31.63
C GLU A 18 -6.33 13.46 -30.37
N PRO A 19 -7.49 12.84 -30.07
CA PRO A 19 -8.33 13.20 -28.92
C PRO A 19 -7.60 13.09 -27.56
N GLY A 20 -6.44 12.43 -27.51
CA GLY A 20 -5.55 12.40 -26.35
C GLY A 20 -4.84 13.74 -26.08
N GLN A 21 -4.51 14.52 -27.11
CA GLN A 21 -3.83 15.81 -26.96
C GLN A 21 -4.77 16.88 -26.41
N GLN A 22 -6.04 16.88 -26.84
CA GLN A 22 -7.06 17.76 -26.29
C GLN A 22 -7.31 17.47 -24.80
N ASN A 23 -7.30 16.19 -24.41
CA ASN A 23 -7.37 15.79 -22.99
C ASN A 23 -6.12 16.21 -22.19
N ALA A 24 -4.93 16.13 -22.78
CA ALA A 24 -3.70 16.60 -22.12
C ALA A 24 -3.71 18.13 -21.92
N VAL A 25 -4.13 18.89 -22.93
CA VAL A 25 -4.26 20.36 -22.85
C VAL A 25 -5.34 20.76 -21.84
N ALA A 26 -6.48 20.06 -21.81
CA ALA A 26 -7.53 20.29 -20.82
C ALA A 26 -7.04 20.02 -19.38
N ARG A 27 -6.27 18.95 -19.16
CA ARG A 27 -5.66 18.64 -17.86
C ARG A 27 -4.65 19.70 -17.43
N LEU A 28 -3.85 20.22 -18.35
CA LEU A 28 -2.89 21.30 -18.06
C LEU A 28 -3.59 22.62 -17.71
N ARG A 29 -4.67 22.98 -18.43
CA ARG A 29 -5.50 24.16 -18.12
C ARG A 29 -6.18 24.02 -16.76
N SER A 30 -6.78 22.87 -16.48
CA SER A 30 -7.41 22.57 -15.19
C SER A 30 -6.41 22.62 -14.02
N SER A 31 -5.19 22.11 -14.21
CA SER A 31 -4.14 22.18 -13.19
C SER A 31 -3.70 23.63 -12.92
N ARG A 32 -3.54 24.45 -13.96
CA ARG A 32 -3.17 25.86 -13.83
C ARG A 32 -4.26 26.68 -13.15
N GLU A 33 -5.53 26.42 -13.46
CA GLU A 33 -6.68 27.06 -12.79
C GLU A 33 -6.82 26.62 -11.32
N ALA A 34 -6.54 25.35 -11.01
CA ALA A 34 -6.53 24.88 -9.63
C ALA A 34 -5.41 25.55 -8.81
N GLN A 35 -4.22 25.69 -9.40
CA GLN A 35 -3.11 26.41 -8.75
C GLN A 35 -3.39 27.90 -8.59
N SER A 36 -4.04 28.56 -9.57
CA SER A 36 -4.39 29.97 -9.44
C SER A 36 -5.46 30.22 -8.38
N ARG A 37 -6.45 29.33 -8.25
CA ARG A 37 -7.45 29.37 -7.16
C ARG A 37 -6.80 29.24 -5.79
N LEU A 38 -5.90 28.26 -5.61
CA LEU A 38 -5.17 28.10 -4.34
C LEU A 38 -4.33 29.33 -3.98
N LEU A 39 -3.73 30.00 -4.96
CA LEU A 39 -2.99 31.24 -4.73
C LEU A 39 -3.90 32.44 -4.43
N ALA A 40 -5.09 32.50 -5.04
CA ALA A 40 -6.09 33.53 -4.74
C ALA A 40 -6.68 33.34 -3.34
N GLU A 41 -7.08 32.12 -2.98
CA GLU A 41 -7.55 31.75 -1.64
C GLU A 41 -6.52 32.08 -0.56
N ARG A 42 -5.22 31.87 -0.82
CA ARG A 42 -4.15 32.27 0.11
C ARG A 42 -4.02 33.79 0.23
N ARG A 43 -4.20 34.55 -0.85
CA ARG A 43 -4.17 36.03 -0.80
C ARG A 43 -5.39 36.58 -0.06
N ASP A 44 -6.54 35.95 -0.21
CA ASP A 44 -7.76 36.34 0.49
C ASP A 44 -7.71 35.91 1.97
N ALA A 45 -7.11 34.77 2.30
CA ALA A 45 -6.83 34.37 3.67
C ALA A 45 -5.89 35.38 4.38
N VAL A 46 -4.85 35.84 3.70
CA VAL A 46 -3.93 36.87 4.24
C VAL A 46 -4.64 38.23 4.43
N LYS A 47 -5.60 38.58 3.59
CA LYS A 47 -6.44 39.79 3.79
C LYS A 47 -7.41 39.63 4.95
N THR A 48 -7.95 38.43 5.15
CA THR A 48 -8.90 38.16 6.25
C THR A 48 -8.16 38.17 7.59
N GLU A 49 -6.93 37.65 7.66
CA GLU A 49 -6.10 37.72 8.88
C GLU A 49 -5.59 39.13 9.20
N ALA A 50 -5.39 39.99 8.19
CA ALA A 50 -5.05 41.40 8.39
C ALA A 50 -6.22 42.25 8.92
N ASP A 51 -7.47 41.82 8.69
CA ASP A 51 -8.69 42.56 9.10
C ASP A 51 -9.21 42.13 10.49
N VAL A 52 -8.71 41.03 11.06
CA VAL A 52 -9.09 40.57 12.43
C VAL A 52 -8.29 41.29 13.53
N PHE A 53 -7.21 42.01 13.20
CA PHE A 53 -6.35 42.64 14.20
C PHE A 53 -6.74 44.08 14.61
N ASP A 54 -7.84 44.64 14.08
CA ASP A 54 -8.23 46.02 14.37
C ASP A 54 -9.73 46.20 14.70
N ARG A 55 -10.20 45.67 15.85
CA ARG A 55 -11.04 46.36 16.85
C ARG A 55 -11.64 45.46 17.96
N PRO A 56 -11.90 46.01 19.18
CA PRO A 56 -12.25 45.24 20.37
C PRO A 56 -13.77 45.06 20.61
N SER A 57 -14.05 44.04 21.44
CA SER A 57 -15.29 43.53 22.07
C SER A 57 -16.59 44.36 22.06
N SER A 58 -17.72 43.67 21.85
CA SER A 58 -18.96 43.89 22.63
C SER A 58 -19.87 42.66 22.66
N VAL A 59 -20.40 42.37 23.86
CA VAL A 59 -21.35 41.30 24.23
C VAL A 59 -22.77 41.61 23.74
N ALA A 60 -23.55 40.61 23.29
CA ALA A 60 -25.02 40.62 23.40
C ALA A 60 -25.66 39.23 23.21
N THR A 61 -26.68 38.99 24.02
CA THR A 61 -27.49 37.78 24.27
C THR A 61 -28.80 37.70 23.45
N VAL A 62 -29.22 36.45 23.15
CA VAL A 62 -30.61 35.91 23.03
C VAL A 62 -31.49 36.30 21.82
N GLY A 63 -32.10 35.29 21.18
CA GLY A 63 -33.30 35.43 20.34
C GLY A 63 -33.76 34.13 19.66
N LEU A 64 -34.96 33.67 20.00
CA LEU A 64 -35.60 32.39 19.66
C LEU A 64 -36.48 32.48 18.37
N ALA A 65 -36.85 31.31 17.83
CA ALA A 65 -37.94 30.99 16.87
C ALA A 65 -37.63 31.14 15.36
N ASP A 66 -38.13 30.30 14.43
CA ASP A 66 -39.26 29.37 14.46
C ASP A 66 -39.13 28.25 13.37
N ARG A 67 -39.93 27.20 13.54
CA ARG A 67 -40.08 25.98 12.73
C ARG A 67 -40.51 26.21 11.26
N ALA A 68 -39.95 25.42 10.35
CA ALA A 68 -40.70 24.81 9.23
C ALA A 68 -39.95 23.63 8.56
N GLY A 69 -40.62 22.49 8.37
CA GLY A 69 -40.31 21.50 7.33
C GLY A 69 -39.46 20.27 7.70
N MET A 70 -40.04 19.29 8.39
CA MET A 70 -39.45 17.95 8.60
C MET A 70 -40.20 16.90 7.76
N SER A 71 -39.68 16.51 6.58
CA SER A 71 -40.19 15.34 5.84
C SER A 71 -39.16 14.67 4.91
N GLY A 72 -37.90 14.52 5.34
CA GLY A 72 -36.90 13.81 4.52
C GLY A 72 -35.68 13.23 5.24
N LYS A 73 -35.63 13.25 6.58
CA LYS A 73 -34.42 12.89 7.35
C LYS A 73 -34.37 11.45 7.91
N ARG A 74 -35.40 10.63 7.73
CA ARG A 74 -35.46 9.28 8.34
C ARG A 74 -34.72 8.17 7.58
N GLU A 75 -34.41 8.34 6.30
CA GLU A 75 -33.69 7.31 5.53
C GLU A 75 -32.16 7.44 5.64
N ARG A 76 -31.64 8.67 5.71
CA ARG A 76 -30.19 8.93 5.87
C ARG A 76 -29.64 8.51 7.22
N GLU A 77 -30.46 8.54 8.27
CA GLU A 77 -30.04 8.16 9.63
C GLU A 77 -29.91 6.64 9.78
N VAL A 78 -30.74 5.85 9.07
CA VAL A 78 -30.63 4.38 9.04
C VAL A 78 -29.44 3.92 8.19
N GLU A 79 -29.08 4.65 7.12
CA GLU A 79 -27.85 4.40 6.36
C GLU A 79 -26.58 4.84 7.12
N LEU A 80 -26.62 5.93 7.89
CA LEU A 80 -25.55 6.32 8.81
C LEU A 80 -25.41 5.34 9.98
N ALA A 81 -26.51 4.82 10.52
CA ALA A 81 -26.48 3.79 11.56
C ALA A 81 -26.00 2.43 11.02
N ARG A 82 -26.40 2.05 9.80
CA ARG A 82 -25.90 0.83 9.13
C ARG A 82 -24.45 0.96 8.69
N SER A 83 -24.00 2.14 8.27
CA SER A 83 -22.58 2.38 7.95
C SER A 83 -21.72 2.50 9.21
N GLY A 84 -22.25 3.04 10.30
CA GLY A 84 -21.66 3.02 11.64
C GLY A 84 -21.52 1.60 12.20
N GLN A 85 -22.56 0.76 12.09
CA GLN A 85 -22.49 -0.65 12.49
C GLN A 85 -21.55 -1.46 11.60
N LYS A 86 -21.44 -1.15 10.30
CA LYS A 86 -20.45 -1.79 9.41
C LYS A 86 -19.03 -1.36 9.77
N ALA A 87 -18.82 -0.09 10.13
CA ALA A 87 -17.55 0.42 10.63
C ALA A 87 -17.18 -0.15 12.01
N GLU A 88 -18.15 -0.44 12.87
CA GLU A 88 -17.95 -1.04 14.19
C GLU A 88 -17.64 -2.54 14.10
N VAL A 89 -18.29 -3.26 13.17
CA VAL A 89 -17.96 -4.67 12.86
C VAL A 89 -16.61 -4.80 12.13
N ASP A 90 -16.24 -3.83 11.29
CA ASP A 90 -14.92 -3.77 10.67
C ASP A 90 -13.82 -3.27 11.64
N ALA A 91 -14.15 -2.46 12.64
CA ALA A 91 -13.24 -2.13 13.74
C ALA A 91 -12.96 -3.37 14.63
N ALA A 92 -13.95 -4.25 14.81
CA ALA A 92 -13.77 -5.55 15.46
C ALA A 92 -12.93 -6.52 14.60
N LYS A 93 -12.95 -6.39 13.27
CA LYS A 93 -11.99 -7.00 12.34
C LYS A 93 -10.84 -6.03 12.06
N GLY A 94 -10.06 -5.69 13.09
CA GLY A 94 -8.95 -4.73 13.03
C GLY A 94 -8.24 -4.64 11.66
N ALA A 95 -8.01 -3.41 11.22
CA ALA A 95 -7.55 -3.05 9.88
C ALA A 95 -6.42 -3.97 9.38
N LYS A 96 -6.42 -4.27 8.07
CA LYS A 96 -5.41 -5.15 7.45
C LYS A 96 -4.86 -4.51 6.19
N VAL A 97 -3.55 -4.59 6.04
CA VAL A 97 -2.84 -4.17 4.83
C VAL A 97 -2.67 -5.38 3.92
N LYS A 98 -3.27 -5.33 2.73
CA LYS A 98 -3.08 -6.33 1.67
C LYS A 98 -1.80 -6.02 0.91
N LEU A 99 -0.90 -7.00 0.80
CA LEU A 99 0.35 -6.87 0.06
C LEU A 99 0.53 -8.08 -0.85
N VAL A 100 1.10 -7.87 -2.03
CA VAL A 100 1.63 -8.95 -2.86
C VAL A 100 3.12 -9.02 -2.62
N LEU A 101 3.60 -10.15 -2.09
CA LEU A 101 5.01 -10.39 -1.85
C LEU A 101 5.54 -11.32 -2.93
N LEU A 102 6.72 -11.03 -3.44
CA LEU A 102 7.56 -12.08 -3.99
C LEU A 102 8.41 -12.58 -2.83
N TYR A 103 8.01 -13.68 -2.20
CA TYR A 103 8.83 -14.24 -1.12
C TYR A 103 10.04 -14.92 -1.74
N ARG A 104 11.20 -14.66 -1.16
CA ARG A 104 12.49 -15.06 -1.72
C ARG A 104 13.20 -15.92 -0.70
N VAL A 105 13.39 -17.19 -1.00
CA VAL A 105 14.12 -18.12 -0.14
C VAL A 105 15.56 -18.22 -0.66
N PRO A 106 16.58 -18.10 0.22
CA PRO A 106 17.96 -18.24 -0.19
C PRO A 106 18.28 -19.67 -0.64
N PRO A 107 19.22 -19.83 -1.60
CA PRO A 107 19.63 -21.14 -2.12
C PRO A 107 20.22 -22.05 -1.04
N THR A 108 20.69 -21.48 0.07
CA THR A 108 21.21 -22.23 1.22
C THR A 108 20.16 -23.14 1.88
N LEU A 109 18.87 -22.86 1.71
CA LEU A 109 17.77 -23.70 2.23
C LEU A 109 17.24 -24.71 1.21
N GLN A 110 17.77 -24.71 -0.01
CA GLN A 110 17.39 -25.65 -1.06
C GLN A 110 17.69 -27.11 -0.68
N PRO A 111 18.85 -27.45 -0.08
CA PRO A 111 19.13 -28.82 0.36
C PRO A 111 18.14 -29.31 1.42
N ASP A 112 17.78 -28.45 2.39
CA ASP A 112 16.81 -28.80 3.44
C ASP A 112 15.42 -29.10 2.83
N LEU A 113 14.99 -28.30 1.86
CA LEU A 113 13.74 -28.53 1.13
C LEU A 113 13.79 -29.83 0.31
N ALA A 114 14.93 -30.15 -0.31
CA ALA A 114 15.10 -31.39 -1.06
C ALA A 114 14.99 -32.63 -0.17
N VAL A 115 15.54 -32.57 1.05
CA VAL A 115 15.42 -33.66 2.05
C VAL A 115 13.96 -33.86 2.45
N ILE A 116 13.23 -32.79 2.77
CA ILE A 116 11.81 -32.87 3.15
C ILE A 116 10.98 -33.41 1.98
N ALA A 117 11.21 -32.89 0.77
CA ALA A 117 10.53 -33.32 -0.45
C ALA A 117 10.76 -34.81 -0.74
N GLY A 118 12.02 -35.28 -0.62
CA GLY A 118 12.37 -36.68 -0.80
C GLY A 118 11.73 -37.60 0.22
N ARG A 119 11.68 -37.19 1.50
CA ARG A 119 11.00 -37.94 2.56
C ARG A 119 9.50 -38.04 2.32
N ASP A 120 8.86 -36.94 1.96
CA ASP A 120 7.41 -36.84 1.81
C ASP A 120 6.95 -37.32 0.41
N GLY A 121 7.87 -37.70 -0.49
CA GLY A 121 7.57 -38.21 -1.84
C GLY A 121 6.93 -37.18 -2.79
N VAL A 122 7.19 -35.89 -2.58
CA VAL A 122 6.56 -34.77 -3.31
C VAL A 122 7.60 -33.81 -3.87
N THR A 123 7.20 -32.88 -4.74
CA THR A 123 8.15 -31.91 -5.33
C THR A 123 8.54 -30.81 -4.32
N MET A 124 9.71 -30.22 -4.53
CA MET A 124 10.18 -29.09 -3.72
C MET A 124 9.26 -27.86 -3.83
N GLU A 125 8.68 -27.59 -5.01
CA GLU A 125 7.75 -26.45 -5.15
C GLU A 125 6.47 -26.68 -4.35
N TYR A 126 5.99 -27.93 -4.29
CA TYR A 126 4.82 -28.29 -3.50
C TYR A 126 5.06 -28.02 -2.00
N ILE A 127 6.17 -28.52 -1.46
CA ILE A 127 6.56 -28.30 -0.06
C ILE A 127 6.72 -26.81 0.23
N LEU A 128 7.44 -26.09 -0.64
CA LEU A 128 7.64 -24.65 -0.47
C LEU A 128 6.29 -23.90 -0.48
N GLY A 129 5.37 -24.27 -1.37
CA GLY A 129 4.03 -23.70 -1.43
C GLY A 129 3.20 -24.00 -0.17
N ALA A 130 3.30 -25.21 0.38
CA ALA A 130 2.64 -25.59 1.63
C ALA A 130 3.19 -24.77 2.81
N LEU A 131 4.51 -24.69 2.95
CA LEU A 131 5.17 -23.91 4.00
C LEU A 131 4.88 -22.41 3.87
N ALA A 132 4.78 -21.88 2.65
CA ALA A 132 4.41 -20.49 2.43
C ALA A 132 2.97 -20.19 2.89
N ARG A 133 2.02 -21.13 2.69
CA ARG A 133 0.65 -20.97 3.20
C ARG A 133 0.60 -20.97 4.73
N GLU A 134 1.39 -21.83 5.36
CA GLU A 134 1.55 -21.85 6.82
C GLU A 134 2.17 -20.55 7.33
N ALA A 135 3.28 -20.11 6.72
CA ALA A 135 3.92 -18.85 7.03
C ALA A 135 2.97 -17.66 6.87
N ARG A 136 2.05 -17.68 5.90
CA ARG A 136 1.03 -16.64 5.71
C ARG A 136 0.05 -16.60 6.89
N LYS A 137 -0.33 -17.76 7.42
CA LYS A 137 -1.17 -17.85 8.63
C LYS A 137 -0.44 -17.25 9.83
N THR A 138 0.84 -17.60 10.01
CA THR A 138 1.70 -17.06 11.07
C THR A 138 1.87 -15.54 10.95
N LEU A 139 2.21 -15.04 9.76
CA LEU A 139 2.37 -13.61 9.49
C LEU A 139 1.09 -12.81 9.82
N ARG A 140 -0.09 -13.37 9.50
CA ARG A 140 -1.39 -12.75 9.81
C ARG A 140 -1.71 -12.74 11.31
N ALA A 141 -1.14 -13.67 12.07
CA ALA A 141 -1.32 -13.77 13.51
C ALA A 141 -0.46 -12.77 14.29
N LEU A 142 0.64 -12.28 13.71
CA LEU A 142 1.52 -11.29 14.33
C LEU A 142 0.71 -10.03 14.72
N SER A 143 0.85 -9.64 15.97
CA SER A 143 0.04 -8.61 16.60
C SER A 143 0.83 -7.32 16.85
N GLY A 144 2.10 -7.43 17.22
CA GLY A 144 2.92 -6.28 17.57
C GLY A 144 4.37 -6.64 17.85
N GLU A 145 5.08 -5.74 18.53
CA GLU A 145 6.54 -5.79 18.65
C GLU A 145 7.10 -7.07 19.29
N ALA A 146 6.40 -7.64 20.27
CA ALA A 146 6.81 -8.88 20.93
C ALA A 146 6.97 -10.04 19.93
N ASP A 147 6.01 -10.20 19.02
CA ASP A 147 6.05 -11.25 18.00
C ASP A 147 7.13 -10.98 16.94
N ILE A 148 7.36 -9.69 16.62
CA ILE A 148 8.34 -9.26 15.62
C ILE A 148 9.78 -9.47 16.10
N ARG A 149 10.05 -9.21 17.39
CA ARG A 149 11.40 -9.24 17.96
C ARG A 149 12.09 -10.60 17.76
N GLY A 150 11.35 -11.70 17.89
CA GLY A 150 11.87 -13.06 17.66
C GLY A 150 12.19 -13.40 16.20
N LEU A 151 11.83 -12.53 15.25
CA LEU A 151 12.06 -12.70 13.82
C LEU A 151 13.03 -11.65 13.26
N THR A 152 13.27 -10.55 13.97
CA THR A 152 14.02 -9.38 13.48
C THR A 152 15.42 -9.73 13.01
N GLU A 153 16.18 -10.48 13.80
CA GLU A 153 17.57 -10.83 13.45
C GLU A 153 17.62 -11.71 12.19
N ALA A 154 16.76 -12.73 12.12
CA ALA A 154 16.66 -13.61 10.97
C ALA A 154 16.23 -12.84 9.71
N ALA A 155 15.23 -11.96 9.82
CA ALA A 155 14.76 -11.13 8.71
C ALA A 155 15.86 -10.17 8.23
N ALA A 156 16.60 -9.54 9.14
CA ALA A 156 17.72 -8.65 8.81
C ALA A 156 18.88 -9.41 8.14
N SER A 157 19.24 -10.58 8.66
CA SER A 157 20.25 -11.45 8.07
C SER A 157 19.87 -11.87 6.66
N LEU A 158 18.62 -12.30 6.46
CA LEU A 158 18.11 -12.70 5.15
C LEU A 158 18.10 -11.52 4.17
N ARG A 159 17.69 -10.33 4.60
CA ARG A 159 17.71 -9.16 3.72
C ARG A 159 19.12 -8.83 3.23
N ARG A 160 20.14 -8.95 4.08
CA ARG A 160 21.55 -8.76 3.70
C ARG A 160 22.07 -9.89 2.81
N SER A 161 21.74 -11.14 3.12
CA SER A 161 22.27 -12.32 2.40
C SER A 161 21.60 -12.57 1.04
N THR A 162 20.53 -11.84 0.72
CA THR A 162 19.76 -12.03 -0.53
C THR A 162 20.10 -10.98 -1.59
N GLU A 163 20.97 -10.03 -1.29
CA GLU A 163 21.46 -9.05 -2.26
C GLU A 163 22.40 -9.72 -3.26
N GLY A 164 22.10 -9.61 -4.57
CA GLY A 164 22.91 -10.19 -5.64
C GLY A 164 22.83 -11.72 -5.78
N VAL A 165 22.01 -12.41 -4.99
CA VAL A 165 21.89 -13.88 -5.00
C VAL A 165 20.68 -14.32 -5.82
N LYS A 166 20.80 -15.46 -6.52
CA LYS A 166 19.65 -16.11 -7.16
C LYS A 166 18.70 -16.63 -6.09
N LEU A 167 17.48 -16.14 -6.10
CA LEU A 167 16.45 -16.49 -5.13
C LEU A 167 15.34 -17.23 -5.83
N PHE A 168 14.73 -18.18 -5.12
CA PHE A 168 13.56 -18.88 -5.59
C PHE A 168 12.37 -18.59 -4.68
N GLY A 169 11.18 -18.59 -5.28
CA GLY A 169 9.93 -18.37 -4.58
C GLY A 169 8.87 -17.81 -5.50
N ASN A 170 7.62 -17.87 -5.02
CA ASN A 170 6.44 -17.56 -5.81
C ASN A 170 5.80 -16.25 -5.33
N PRO A 171 5.07 -15.53 -6.20
CA PRO A 171 4.25 -14.43 -5.76
C PRO A 171 3.15 -14.94 -4.81
N MET A 172 2.90 -14.22 -3.72
CA MET A 172 1.82 -14.54 -2.80
C MET A 172 1.20 -13.28 -2.20
N THR A 173 -0.14 -13.25 -2.15
CA THR A 173 -0.87 -12.21 -1.43
C THR A 173 -0.87 -12.50 0.07
N VAL A 174 -0.49 -11.53 0.89
CA VAL A 174 -0.56 -11.60 2.35
C VAL A 174 -1.41 -10.47 2.92
N TYR A 175 -1.85 -10.66 4.17
CA TYR A 175 -2.53 -9.65 4.96
C TYR A 175 -1.76 -9.46 6.26
N VAL A 176 -1.39 -8.22 6.57
CA VAL A 176 -0.62 -7.88 7.78
C VAL A 176 -1.39 -6.83 8.56
N ARG A 177 -1.35 -6.92 9.89
CA ARG A 177 -1.90 -5.89 10.77
C ARG A 177 -1.04 -4.62 10.71
N PRO A 178 -1.62 -3.41 10.67
CA PRO A 178 -0.87 -2.15 10.67
C PRO A 178 0.13 -2.05 11.82
N GLU A 179 -0.22 -2.53 13.01
CA GLU A 179 0.63 -2.50 14.21
C GLU A 179 1.88 -3.36 14.01
N ALA A 180 1.70 -4.57 13.49
CA ALA A 180 2.80 -5.47 13.13
C ALA A 180 3.65 -4.87 12.01
N LEU A 181 3.04 -4.26 10.98
CA LEU A 181 3.78 -3.61 9.89
C LEU A 181 4.64 -2.44 10.40
N GLN A 182 4.10 -1.58 11.26
CA GLN A 182 4.87 -0.49 11.87
C GLN A 182 6.00 -1.02 12.74
N ALA A 183 5.75 -2.06 13.54
CA ALA A 183 6.77 -2.71 14.35
C ALA A 183 7.90 -3.29 13.47
N MET A 184 7.57 -3.90 12.33
CA MET A 184 8.57 -4.39 11.37
C MET A 184 9.45 -3.27 10.80
N HIS A 185 8.86 -2.11 10.46
CA HIS A 185 9.61 -0.94 9.98
C HIS A 185 10.53 -0.36 11.06
N ARG A 186 10.04 -0.20 12.30
CA ARG A 186 10.87 0.24 13.43
C ARG A 186 12.04 -0.72 13.67
N ALA A 187 11.76 -2.02 13.70
CA ALA A 187 12.78 -3.05 13.87
C ALA A 187 13.78 -3.13 12.70
N ALA A 188 13.39 -2.68 11.52
CA ALA A 188 14.26 -2.55 10.35
C ALA A 188 15.13 -1.28 10.35
N ALA A 189 15.09 -0.49 11.44
CA ALA A 189 15.69 0.84 11.56
C ALA A 189 15.18 1.83 10.48
N ASP A 190 13.92 1.66 10.06
CA ASP A 190 13.26 2.50 9.05
C ASP A 190 12.02 3.17 9.65
N PRO A 191 12.18 4.11 10.60
CA PRO A 191 11.04 4.76 11.26
C PRO A 191 10.20 5.61 10.29
N TRP A 192 10.81 6.08 9.20
CA TRP A 192 10.16 6.90 8.17
C TRP A 192 9.41 6.08 7.11
N CYS A 193 9.41 4.74 7.21
CA CYS A 193 8.79 3.84 6.25
C CYS A 193 9.28 4.09 4.81
N SER A 194 10.56 4.43 4.66
CA SER A 194 11.21 4.69 3.37
C SER A 194 11.35 3.42 2.54
N LEU A 195 11.46 2.25 3.19
CA LEU A 195 11.54 0.98 2.50
C LEU A 195 10.15 0.58 1.97
N PRO A 196 10.07 -0.05 0.79
CA PRO A 196 8.80 -0.61 0.33
C PRO A 196 8.24 -1.62 1.34
N ARG A 197 6.96 -1.48 1.67
CA ARG A 197 6.25 -2.39 2.60
C ARG A 197 6.43 -3.86 2.24
N ALA A 198 6.39 -4.17 0.94
CA ALA A 198 6.58 -5.53 0.44
C ALA A 198 8.00 -6.06 0.71
N THR A 199 9.02 -5.21 0.69
CA THR A 199 10.40 -5.59 1.01
C THR A 199 10.54 -5.91 2.49
N VAL A 200 10.01 -5.04 3.35
CA VAL A 200 10.07 -5.24 4.81
C VAL A 200 9.30 -6.49 5.21
N VAL A 201 8.02 -6.58 4.83
CA VAL A 201 7.19 -7.76 5.13
C VAL A 201 7.74 -9.02 4.48
N GLY A 202 8.29 -8.92 3.27
CA GLY A 202 8.94 -10.02 2.57
C GLY A 202 10.07 -10.65 3.35
N ALA A 203 10.92 -9.84 4.00
CA ALA A 203 12.03 -10.35 4.82
C ALA A 203 11.53 -11.15 6.04
N TYR A 204 10.52 -10.63 6.75
CA TYR A 204 9.90 -11.34 7.88
C TYR A 204 9.19 -12.61 7.41
N PHE A 205 8.50 -12.54 6.28
CA PHE A 205 7.85 -13.70 5.70
C PHE A 205 8.86 -14.80 5.33
N THR A 206 9.97 -14.45 4.68
CA THR A 206 11.06 -15.40 4.39
C THR A 206 11.66 -15.97 5.68
N ALA A 207 11.83 -15.16 6.74
CA ALA A 207 12.33 -15.64 8.02
C ALA A 207 11.41 -16.72 8.64
N ILE A 208 10.08 -16.52 8.57
CA ILE A 208 9.11 -17.52 9.02
C ILE A 208 9.23 -18.79 8.18
N VAL A 209 9.26 -18.69 6.85
CA VAL A 209 9.41 -19.86 5.96
C VAL A 209 10.71 -20.61 6.26
N ALA A 210 11.82 -19.90 6.42
CA ALA A 210 13.12 -20.49 6.75
C ALA A 210 13.07 -21.27 8.08
N ARG A 211 12.40 -20.72 9.09
CA ARG A 211 12.20 -21.39 10.38
C ARG A 211 11.36 -22.66 10.22
N LEU A 212 10.29 -22.62 9.42
CA LEU A 212 9.45 -23.79 9.16
C LEU A 212 10.20 -24.89 8.40
N ILE A 213 11.03 -24.53 7.41
CA ILE A 213 11.90 -25.49 6.70
C ILE A 213 12.81 -26.19 7.69
N ARG A 214 13.51 -25.43 8.53
CA ARG A 214 14.44 -26.00 9.53
C ARG A 214 13.71 -26.90 10.54
N ALA A 215 12.54 -26.49 11.01
CA ALA A 215 11.75 -27.30 11.94
C ALA A 215 11.31 -28.64 11.32
N ARG A 216 10.86 -28.61 10.07
CA ARG A 216 10.34 -29.80 9.35
C ARG A 216 11.43 -30.72 8.82
N ARG A 217 12.68 -30.25 8.76
CA ARG A 217 13.85 -31.10 8.49
C ARG A 217 14.15 -32.05 9.64
N VAL A 218 13.92 -31.62 10.89
CA VAL A 218 14.31 -32.37 12.09
C VAL A 218 13.27 -33.41 12.50
N GLY A 219 11.98 -33.13 12.28
CA GLY A 219 10.89 -34.09 12.54
C GLY A 219 10.43 -34.72 11.25
#